data_AF-A0A261C2K0-F1
#
_entry.id   AF-A0A261C2K0-F1
#
_cell.length_a   1.000
_cell.length_b   1.000
_cell.length_c   1.000
_cell.angle_alpha   90.00
_cell.angle_beta   90.00
_cell.angle_gamma   90.00
#
_symmetry.space_group_name_H-M   'P 1'
#
loop_
_entity.id
_entity.type
_entity.pdbx_description
1 polymer ?
#
loop_
_entity_poly.entity_id
_entity_poly.type
_entity_poly.pdbx_seq_one_letter_code
_entity_poly.pdbx_strand_id
1 'polypeptide(L)'
;MLRSTFVALFRASSVRSVSHSAPRFSGAAIGKQEPQLSLSYTCKVCGTRQGPKTFAKSSYEKGVVIVTCTGCHNHHIIADNIGWFEDFKGKNIEDHLKSKGEAVKRGTTTITKNEDGIFEIQK
;
A
#
# COMPACT_ATOMS: atom_id res chain seq x y z
N MET A 1 -30.62 32.33 -77.47
CA MET A 1 -29.22 32.58 -77.05
C MET A 1 -28.90 31.60 -75.92
N LEU A 2 -27.93 30.72 -76.16
CA LEU A 2 -27.56 29.55 -75.35
C LEU A 2 -27.04 29.91 -73.95
N ARG A 3 -27.52 29.22 -72.92
CA ARG A 3 -26.84 29.09 -71.60
C ARG A 3 -26.90 27.62 -71.21
N SER A 4 -26.08 26.80 -71.86
CA SER A 4 -24.79 26.32 -71.33
C SER A 4 -24.96 25.42 -70.11
N THR A 5 -24.97 24.13 -70.39
CA THR A 5 -24.85 23.01 -69.46
C THR A 5 -23.52 23.09 -68.70
N PHE A 6 -23.57 23.06 -67.37
CA PHE A 6 -22.42 22.71 -66.55
C PHE A 6 -22.80 21.54 -65.66
N VAL A 7 -22.45 20.34 -66.13
CA VAL A 7 -22.51 19.10 -65.37
C VAL A 7 -21.40 19.17 -64.32
N ALA A 8 -21.77 19.22 -63.04
CA ALA A 8 -20.82 19.13 -61.95
C ALA A 8 -20.26 17.71 -61.89
N LEU A 9 -18.99 17.53 -62.29
CA LEU A 9 -18.24 16.31 -62.03
C LEU A 9 -17.94 16.21 -60.52
N PHE A 10 -18.74 15.46 -59.79
CA PHE A 10 -18.39 15.01 -58.44
C PHE A 10 -17.27 13.96 -58.53
N ARG A 11 -16.04 14.33 -58.16
CA ARG A 11 -14.94 13.37 -57.96
C ARG A 11 -15.21 12.57 -56.68
N ALA A 12 -15.61 11.32 -56.82
CA ALA A 12 -15.59 10.35 -55.73
C ALA A 12 -14.13 10.13 -55.28
N SER A 13 -13.78 10.64 -54.09
CA SER A 13 -12.48 10.36 -53.49
C SER A 13 -12.55 9.00 -52.79
N SER A 14 -11.71 8.07 -53.24
CA SER A 14 -11.56 6.73 -52.68
C SER A 14 -11.15 6.79 -51.22
N VAL A 15 -12.02 6.31 -50.32
CA VAL A 15 -11.68 6.14 -48.90
C VAL A 15 -10.74 4.94 -48.78
N ARG A 16 -9.51 5.18 -48.32
CA ARG A 16 -8.55 4.13 -47.97
C ARG A 16 -8.94 3.52 -46.61
N SER A 17 -9.35 2.26 -46.62
CA SER A 17 -9.59 1.47 -45.41
C SER A 17 -8.26 1.19 -44.70
N VAL A 18 -8.02 1.85 -43.57
CA VAL A 18 -6.85 1.56 -42.73
C VAL A 18 -7.15 0.32 -41.90
N SER A 19 -6.52 -0.81 -42.25
CA SER A 19 -6.51 -2.02 -41.41
C SER A 19 -5.66 -1.76 -40.17
N HIS A 20 -6.31 -1.41 -39.06
CA HIS A 20 -5.66 -1.36 -37.76
C HIS A 20 -5.58 -2.78 -37.20
N SER A 21 -4.37 -3.34 -37.20
CA SER A 21 -4.08 -4.53 -36.41
C SER A 21 -4.21 -4.16 -34.92
N ALA A 22 -5.14 -4.80 -34.22
CA ALA A 22 -5.33 -4.57 -32.80
C ALA A 22 -4.03 -4.87 -32.04
N PRO A 23 -3.55 -3.97 -31.17
CA PRO A 23 -2.39 -4.25 -30.34
C PRO A 23 -2.71 -5.45 -29.45
N ARG A 24 -1.92 -6.53 -29.58
CA ARG A 24 -2.01 -7.67 -28.67
C ARG A 24 -1.47 -7.19 -27.33
N PHE A 25 -2.37 -6.98 -26.36
CA PHE A 25 -1.99 -6.68 -24.98
C PHE A 25 -1.34 -7.93 -24.39
N SER A 26 -0.01 -8.04 -24.53
CA SER A 26 0.76 -8.99 -23.75
C SER A 26 0.62 -8.59 -22.29
N GLY A 27 -0.15 -9.38 -21.52
CA GLY A 27 -0.39 -9.18 -20.10
C GLY A 27 0.93 -9.25 -19.32
N ALA A 28 1.68 -8.15 -19.29
CA ALA A 28 2.77 -7.97 -18.36
C ALA A 28 2.16 -7.95 -16.95
N ALA A 29 2.64 -8.83 -16.08
CA ALA A 29 2.19 -8.86 -14.69
C ALA A 29 2.44 -7.48 -14.06
N ILE A 30 1.37 -6.81 -13.63
CA ILE A 30 1.39 -5.49 -13.01
C ILE A 30 1.91 -5.65 -11.57
N GLY A 31 3.23 -5.67 -11.40
CA GLY A 31 3.94 -5.61 -10.11
C GLY A 31 3.72 -6.79 -9.14
N LYS A 32 4.66 -6.99 -8.21
CA LYS A 32 4.44 -7.87 -7.06
C LYS A 32 3.91 -7.02 -5.90
N GLN A 33 2.74 -7.34 -5.37
CA GLN A 33 2.24 -6.68 -4.16
C GLN A 33 3.09 -7.12 -2.96
N GLU A 34 3.65 -6.16 -2.25
CA GLU A 34 4.43 -6.46 -1.05
C GLU A 34 3.51 -6.83 0.13
N PRO A 35 3.84 -7.88 0.92
CA PRO A 35 3.10 -8.20 2.13
C PRO A 35 3.10 -7.02 3.11
N GLN A 36 1.97 -6.80 3.78
CA GLN A 36 1.79 -5.76 4.80
C GLN A 36 1.54 -6.37 6.17
N LEU A 37 1.90 -5.63 7.22
CA LEU A 37 1.66 -5.96 8.63
C LEU A 37 0.79 -4.87 9.26
N SER A 38 0.06 -5.24 10.30
CA SER A 38 -0.77 -4.32 11.10
C SER A 38 -0.38 -4.39 12.57
N LEU A 39 -0.30 -3.23 13.21
CA LEU A 39 0.03 -3.07 14.62
C LEU A 39 -1.07 -2.35 15.37
N SER A 40 -1.47 -2.92 16.51
CA SER A 40 -2.19 -2.22 17.56
C SER A 40 -1.34 -2.23 18.82
N TYR A 41 -1.18 -1.07 19.46
CA TYR A 41 -0.35 -0.93 20.66
C TYR A 41 -0.93 0.12 21.61
N THR A 42 -0.53 0.09 22.87
CA THR A 42 -0.87 1.15 23.84
C THR A 42 0.33 2.05 24.01
N CYS A 43 0.15 3.36 23.81
CA CYS A 43 1.21 4.33 24.02
C CYS A 43 1.56 4.40 25.51
N LYS A 44 2.82 4.17 25.88
CA LYS A 44 3.27 4.25 27.28
C LYS A 44 3.35 5.67 27.82
N VAL A 45 3.44 6.68 26.95
CA VAL A 45 3.51 8.10 27.36
C VAL A 45 2.14 8.61 27.79
N CYS A 46 1.10 8.39 26.97
CA CYS A 46 -0.25 8.93 27.21
C CYS A 46 -1.32 7.89 27.54
N GLY A 47 -0.98 6.59 27.55
CA GLY A 47 -1.93 5.50 27.84
C GLY A 47 -2.96 5.22 26.75
N THR A 48 -3.00 6.02 25.68
CA THR A 48 -3.99 5.85 24.60
C THR A 48 -3.68 4.60 23.77
N ARG A 49 -4.70 3.76 23.56
CA ARG A 49 -4.62 2.64 22.61
C ARG A 49 -4.62 3.17 21.17
N GLN A 50 -3.63 2.74 20.39
CA GLN A 50 -3.41 3.09 19.00
C GLN A 50 -3.63 1.85 18.14
N GLY A 51 -4.27 2.01 16.98
CA GLY A 51 -4.34 0.97 15.95
C GLY A 51 -5.72 0.78 15.32
N PRO A 52 -5.80 -0.04 14.25
CA PRO A 52 -4.66 -0.67 13.57
C PRO A 52 -3.85 0.32 12.72
N LYS A 53 -2.51 0.26 12.79
CA LYS A 53 -1.58 0.97 11.90
C LYS A 53 -0.94 -0.03 10.94
N THR A 54 -0.99 0.24 9.64
CA THR A 54 -0.50 -0.69 8.61
C THR A 54 0.83 -0.21 8.02
N PHE A 55 1.76 -1.13 7.78
CA PHE A 55 3.06 -0.85 7.17
C PHE A 55 3.56 -2.06 6.37
N ALA A 56 4.54 -1.82 5.48
CA ALA A 56 5.15 -2.86 4.67
C ALA A 56 5.94 -3.84 5.55
N LYS A 57 5.89 -5.13 5.21
CA LYS A 57 6.63 -6.17 5.93
C LYS A 57 8.15 -5.95 5.84
N SER A 58 8.66 -5.51 4.68
CA SER A 58 10.10 -5.25 4.53
C SER A 58 10.59 -4.15 5.48
N SER A 59 9.78 -3.11 5.72
CA SER A 59 10.14 -2.04 6.65
C SER A 59 10.30 -2.54 8.08
N TYR A 60 9.47 -3.50 8.50
CA TYR A 60 9.58 -4.10 9.84
C TYR A 60 10.78 -5.05 9.98
N GLU A 61 11.11 -5.80 8.93
CA GLU A 61 12.16 -6.83 9.00
C GLU A 61 13.56 -6.31 8.65
N LYS A 62 13.65 -5.29 7.79
CA LYS A 62 14.93 -4.82 7.22
C LYS A 62 15.13 -3.32 7.35
N GLY A 63 14.10 -2.57 7.71
CA GLY A 63 14.12 -1.12 7.73
C GLY A 63 13.78 -0.54 9.10
N VAL A 64 13.20 0.65 9.05
CA VAL A 64 12.72 1.41 10.21
C VAL A 64 11.22 1.63 10.07
N VAL A 65 10.48 1.45 11.16
CA VAL A 65 9.04 1.73 11.25
C VAL A 65 8.81 2.72 12.38
N ILE A 66 8.25 3.88 12.01
CA ILE A 66 7.88 4.95 12.94
C ILE A 66 6.39 5.21 12.79
N VAL A 67 5.68 5.25 13.92
CA VAL A 67 4.23 5.54 13.95
C VAL A 67 3.95 6.78 14.77
N THR A 68 3.03 7.62 14.29
CA THR A 68 2.58 8.78 15.05
C THR A 68 1.42 8.38 15.97
N CYS A 69 1.53 8.72 17.26
CA CYS A 69 0.45 8.51 18.23
C CYS A 69 -0.55 9.67 18.18
N THR A 70 -1.84 9.37 18.11
CA THR A 70 -2.90 10.40 18.12
C THR A 70 -3.13 11.04 19.49
N GLY A 71 -2.60 10.45 20.58
CA GLY A 71 -2.74 10.99 21.94
C GLY A 71 -1.66 12.02 22.26
N CYS A 72 -0.39 11.61 22.23
CA CYS A 72 0.73 12.49 22.56
C CYS A 72 1.33 13.22 21.35
N HIS A 73 0.86 12.95 20.13
CA HIS A 73 1.36 13.54 18.87
C HIS A 73 2.84 13.27 18.56
N ASN A 74 3.51 12.47 19.39
CA ASN A 74 4.89 12.09 19.21
C ASN A 74 5.02 10.87 18.28
N HIS A 75 6.23 10.70 17.77
CA HIS A 75 6.63 9.56 16.96
C HIS A 75 7.15 8.43 17.85
N HIS A 76 6.59 7.23 17.69
CA HIS A 76 7.01 6.01 18.37
C HIS A 76 7.70 5.08 17.39
N ILE A 77 8.91 4.65 17.76
CA ILE A 77 9.70 3.69 16.98
C ILE A 77 9.19 2.27 17.29
N ILE A 78 8.87 1.53 16.23
CA ILE A 78 8.36 0.15 16.30
C ILE A 78 9.46 -0.85 15.91
N ALA A 79 10.21 -0.53 14.86
CA ALA A 79 11.33 -1.33 14.37
C ALA A 79 12.45 -0.38 13.93
N ASP A 80 13.69 -0.74 14.24
CA ASP A 80 14.89 -0.12 13.68
C ASP A 80 15.91 -1.24 13.49
N ASN A 81 16.05 -1.75 12.26
CA ASN A 81 16.99 -2.83 11.94
C ASN A 81 18.29 -2.31 11.29
N ILE A 82 18.38 -1.01 11.03
CA ILE A 82 19.55 -0.37 10.38
C ILE A 82 20.37 0.49 11.33
N GLY A 83 19.90 0.66 12.57
CA GLY A 83 20.60 1.43 13.60
C GLY A 83 20.55 2.93 13.35
N TRP A 84 19.44 3.44 12.82
CA TRP A 84 19.24 4.89 12.66
C TRP A 84 19.27 5.57 14.04
N PHE A 85 18.69 4.94 15.06
CA PHE A 85 18.61 5.49 16.41
C PHE A 85 19.64 4.80 17.33
N GLU A 86 20.68 5.54 17.71
CA GLU A 86 21.80 5.05 18.54
C GLU A 86 21.33 4.43 19.87
N ASP A 87 20.27 4.98 20.45
CA ASP A 87 19.67 4.51 21.70
C ASP A 87 18.91 3.17 21.55
N PHE A 88 18.46 2.84 20.33
CA PHE A 88 17.62 1.67 20.05
C PHE A 88 18.42 0.44 19.57
N LYS A 89 19.74 0.59 19.36
CA LYS A 89 20.73 -0.46 19.03
C LYS A 89 20.23 -1.58 18.09
N GLY A 90 19.46 -1.24 17.07
CA GLY A 90 19.06 -2.21 16.05
C GLY A 90 18.04 -3.26 16.52
N LYS A 91 17.20 -2.97 17.54
CA LYS A 91 16.28 -3.94 18.14
C LYS A 91 14.83 -3.67 17.77
N ASN A 92 14.10 -4.74 17.45
CA ASN A 92 12.65 -4.66 17.26
C ASN A 92 11.93 -4.53 18.62
N ILE A 93 10.72 -3.98 18.59
CA ILE A 93 9.90 -3.81 19.80
C ILE A 93 9.71 -5.11 20.57
N GLU A 94 9.69 -6.26 19.89
CA GLU A 94 9.63 -7.59 20.50
C GLU A 94 10.79 -7.84 21.48
N ASP A 95 12.01 -7.47 21.13
CA ASP A 95 13.18 -7.72 21.95
C ASP A 95 13.24 -6.78 23.16
N HIS A 96 12.82 -5.53 22.95
CA HIS A 96 12.67 -4.57 24.03
C HIS A 96 11.57 -5.00 25.02
N LEU A 97 10.43 -5.51 24.55
CA LEU A 97 9.34 -6.00 25.41
C LEU A 97 9.73 -7.29 26.14
N LYS A 98 10.43 -8.22 25.48
CA LYS A 98 10.99 -9.43 26.12
C LYS A 98 11.93 -9.06 27.27
N SER A 99 12.80 -8.06 27.09
CA SER A 99 13.70 -7.60 28.17
C SER A 99 12.98 -7.07 29.40
N LYS A 100 11.73 -6.60 29.23
CA LYS A 100 10.87 -6.08 30.29
C LYS A 100 9.86 -7.11 30.83
N GLY A 101 9.87 -8.33 30.30
CA GLY A 101 8.93 -9.40 30.69
C GLY A 101 7.51 -9.21 30.13
N GLU A 102 7.32 -8.35 29.12
CA GLU A 102 6.03 -8.11 28.47
C GLU A 102 5.86 -9.05 27.26
N ALA A 103 4.68 -9.67 27.12
CA ALA A 103 4.41 -10.64 26.06
C ALA A 103 3.99 -9.97 24.74
N VAL A 104 4.58 -10.40 23.62
CA VAL A 104 4.15 -10.02 22.27
C VAL A 104 3.46 -11.20 21.60
N LYS A 105 2.25 -10.97 21.08
CA LYS A 105 1.50 -11.95 20.29
C LYS A 105 1.57 -11.57 18.81
N ARG A 106 2.13 -12.44 17.98
CA ARG A 106 2.09 -12.31 16.51
C ARG A 106 0.96 -13.19 15.98
N GLY A 107 0.02 -12.60 15.24
CA GLY A 107 -1.07 -13.31 14.55
C GLY A 107 -0.90 -13.21 13.03
N THR A 108 -1.26 -14.27 12.31
CA THR A 108 -1.34 -14.28 10.85
C THR A 108 -2.79 -14.03 10.46
N THR A 109 -3.11 -12.81 10.01
CA THR A 109 -4.44 -12.52 9.47
C THR A 109 -4.44 -12.90 7.99
N THR A 110 -4.81 -14.14 7.66
CA THR A 110 -5.12 -14.51 6.28
C THR A 110 -6.34 -13.68 5.87
N ILE A 111 -6.15 -12.71 4.98
CA ILE A 111 -7.23 -11.82 4.52
C ILE A 111 -8.20 -12.65 3.68
N THR A 112 -9.15 -13.34 4.31
CA THR A 112 -10.45 -13.57 3.67
C THR A 112 -11.17 -12.23 3.73
N LYS A 113 -11.27 -11.56 2.58
CA LYS A 113 -12.06 -10.34 2.42
C LYS A 113 -13.48 -10.65 2.88
N ASN A 114 -13.84 -10.20 4.08
CA ASN A 114 -15.22 -10.11 4.55
C ASN A 114 -15.39 -8.70 5.12
N GLU A 115 -16.55 -8.12 4.87
CA GLU A 115 -16.78 -6.69 4.64
C GLU A 115 -16.98 -5.89 5.93
N ASP A 116 -16.79 -6.51 7.10
CA ASP A 116 -17.17 -5.88 8.38
C ASP A 116 -15.99 -5.46 9.25
N GLY A 117 -14.74 -5.63 8.78
CA GLY A 117 -13.55 -4.84 9.17
C GLY A 117 -13.22 -4.61 10.65
N ILE A 118 -13.87 -5.31 11.59
CA ILE A 118 -13.78 -5.07 13.03
C ILE A 118 -13.58 -6.43 13.69
N PHE A 119 -12.44 -6.63 14.36
CA PHE A 119 -12.37 -7.65 15.41
C PHE A 119 -11.59 -7.15 16.63
N GLU A 120 -12.36 -7.05 17.71
CA GLU A 120 -11.95 -6.93 19.11
C GLU A 120 -11.19 -8.17 19.58
N ILE A 121 -10.32 -7.98 20.56
CA ILE A 121 -9.64 -9.06 21.26
C ILE A 121 -10.59 -9.50 22.39
N GLN A 122 -11.19 -10.68 22.26
CA GLN A 122 -11.87 -11.34 23.38
C GLN A 122 -10.83 -12.09 24.24
N LYS A 123 -11.08 -12.04 25.56
CA LYS A 123 -10.22 -12.46 26.68
C LYS A 123 -9.63 -13.86 26.56
#